data_AF-A0A1C5MRY0-F1
#
_entry.id   AF-A0A1C5MRY0-F1
#
_cell.length_a   1.000
_cell.length_b   1.000
_cell.length_c   1.000
_cell.angle_alpha   90.00
_cell.angle_beta   90.00
_cell.angle_gamma   90.00
#
_symmetry.space_group_name_H-M   'P 1'
#
loop_
_entity.id
_entity.type
_entity.pdbx_description
1 polymer ?
#
loop_
_entity_poly.entity_id
_entity_poly.type
_entity_poly.pdbx_seq_one_letter_code
_entity_poly.pdbx_strand_id
1 'polypeptide(L)'
;MAKKKTIAFLAGGTALAAGITAHVLRKKAEKTTYKAELIEPVQPRKMGFYEKYVKRGLDVACASAAIICFSPLYIGVALLVKFKLGSPVIFTQDRPGLVDKDGRETVFKMYKFRTMTDERDENGELLPDDVRLTKFGAWLRKTSLDELAEVFNILNGTMSVIGPRPQLVRDMTFMTKEQRMRHTAKPGLSGLAQVNGRNAITWEDKLEWDKKYIRKVGFKEDVRIILETVKKAFIKQEGISQDNMATAEDFGDYLLKNKKITSEEYDKKQIEAKQILNKNDGILREEDLVSIIMPSYNTASYIKESIQSVLNQTYTNWELIIVDDCSTDETDEVINTITDSRIKYFKNKENSGAAMSRNKALREARGQWVAFLDSDDLWMPNKLEKQINFMKKNGYTFSYTNYEEIDVDGNRTSIKVTGPKKITKTGMFNYCWPGCLTVMFDANKVGLIQIEDIKKNNDYAMWLKVCKKADCYLLDEYLAQYRKGRVGSVSTHSIKTMIGWHYKLYNEAENMGMAKSLFNTGRNLLFGCYKKWKYVKSSMK
;
A
#
# COMPACT_ATOMS: atom_id res chain seq x y z
N MET A 1 45.11 29.25 -19.45
CA MET A 1 44.23 28.16 -19.94
C MET A 1 43.99 27.03 -18.92
N ALA A 2 44.89 26.77 -17.96
CA ALA A 2 44.73 25.70 -16.97
C ALA A 2 43.52 25.87 -16.01
N LYS A 3 43.30 27.07 -15.45
CA LYS A 3 42.14 27.34 -14.55
C LYS A 3 40.77 27.08 -15.19
N LYS A 4 40.59 27.39 -16.49
CA LYS A 4 39.32 27.12 -17.21
C LYS A 4 39.07 25.60 -17.41
N LYS A 5 40.12 24.81 -17.64
CA LYS A 5 40.00 23.34 -17.77
C LYS A 5 39.69 22.67 -16.43
N THR A 6 40.29 23.12 -15.33
CA THR A 6 40.00 22.59 -13.98
C THR A 6 38.58 22.89 -13.53
N ILE A 7 38.07 24.10 -13.79
CA ILE A 7 36.67 24.48 -13.48
C ILE A 7 35.68 23.68 -14.35
N ALA A 8 35.98 23.45 -15.63
CA ALA A 8 35.13 22.63 -16.50
C ALA A 8 35.09 21.15 -16.08
N PHE A 9 36.22 20.59 -15.61
CA PHE A 9 36.31 19.21 -15.13
C PHE A 9 35.60 19.02 -13.78
N LEU A 10 35.74 19.98 -12.86
CA LEU A 10 34.99 20.04 -11.60
C LEU A 10 33.48 20.20 -11.86
N ALA A 11 33.09 21.09 -12.77
CA ALA A 11 31.68 21.29 -13.15
C ALA A 11 31.08 20.03 -13.79
N GLY A 12 31.82 19.35 -14.69
CA GLY A 12 31.41 18.09 -15.29
C GLY A 12 31.23 16.95 -14.27
N GLY A 13 32.16 16.83 -13.31
CA GLY A 13 32.05 15.86 -12.21
C GLY A 13 30.86 16.11 -11.29
N THR A 14 30.59 17.37 -10.94
CA THR A 14 29.44 17.74 -10.10
C THR A 14 28.09 17.51 -10.78
N ALA A 15 27.98 17.77 -12.09
CA ALA A 15 26.76 17.54 -12.85
C ALA A 15 26.44 16.04 -12.97
N LEU A 16 27.46 15.21 -13.19
CA LEU A 16 27.32 13.75 -13.23
C LEU A 16 26.86 13.20 -11.87
N ALA A 17 27.48 13.64 -10.78
CA ALA A 17 27.12 13.22 -9.42
C ALA A 17 25.68 13.66 -9.04
N ALA A 18 25.28 14.88 -9.40
CA ALA A 18 23.91 15.37 -9.20
C ALA A 18 22.90 14.55 -10.00
N GLY A 19 23.23 14.19 -11.25
CA GLY A 19 22.40 13.33 -12.11
C GLY A 19 22.21 11.92 -11.53
N ILE A 20 23.29 11.29 -11.05
CA ILE A 20 23.24 9.97 -10.39
C ILE A 20 22.39 10.04 -9.11
N THR A 21 22.63 11.06 -8.27
CA THR A 21 21.89 11.25 -7.03
C THR A 21 20.39 11.45 -7.30
N ALA A 22 20.04 12.30 -8.27
CA ALA A 22 18.66 12.50 -8.69
C ALA A 22 18.02 11.20 -9.22
N HIS A 23 18.76 10.39 -9.98
CA HIS A 23 18.28 9.10 -10.48
C HIS A 23 17.99 8.10 -9.34
N VAL A 24 18.89 7.99 -8.37
CA VAL A 24 18.70 7.11 -7.20
C VAL A 24 17.52 7.56 -6.36
N LEU A 25 17.42 8.87 -6.08
CA LEU A 25 16.31 9.44 -5.33
C LEU A 25 14.98 9.25 -6.06
N ARG A 26 14.97 9.40 -7.40
CA ARG A 26 13.79 9.14 -8.23
C ARG A 26 13.35 7.67 -8.14
N LYS A 27 14.25 6.70 -8.29
CA LYS A 27 13.90 5.27 -8.13
C LYS A 27 13.38 4.94 -6.73
N LYS A 28 13.90 5.62 -5.69
CA LYS A 28 13.37 5.48 -4.32
C LYS A 28 11.96 6.06 -4.22
N ALA A 29 11.73 7.25 -4.78
CA ALA A 29 10.42 7.89 -4.79
C ALA A 29 9.38 7.04 -5.55
N GLU A 30 9.71 6.54 -6.74
CA GLU A 30 8.83 5.67 -7.55
C GLU A 30 8.36 4.42 -6.79
N LYS A 31 9.17 3.87 -5.86
CA LYS A 31 8.79 2.72 -5.03
C LYS A 31 7.86 3.09 -3.87
N THR A 32 7.94 4.33 -3.39
CA THR A 32 7.17 4.79 -2.22
C THR A 32 5.88 5.50 -2.60
N THR A 33 5.84 6.08 -3.81
CA THR A 33 4.67 6.73 -4.37
C THR A 33 3.63 5.69 -4.76
N TYR A 34 2.36 5.98 -4.46
CA TYR A 34 1.24 5.11 -4.77
C TYR A 34 0.07 5.96 -5.29
N LYS A 35 -0.98 5.32 -5.82
CA LYS A 35 -2.17 6.02 -6.33
C LYS A 35 -3.25 6.12 -5.27
N ALA A 36 -3.98 7.22 -5.25
CA ALA A 36 -5.20 7.35 -4.48
C ALA A 36 -6.36 6.67 -5.23
N GLU A 37 -6.42 5.33 -5.15
CA GLU A 37 -7.42 4.52 -5.88
C GLU A 37 -8.87 4.83 -5.48
N LEU A 38 -9.06 5.33 -4.27
CA LEU A 38 -10.35 5.68 -3.67
C LEU A 38 -11.00 6.93 -4.24
N ILE A 39 -10.25 7.73 -4.99
CA ILE A 39 -10.73 9.04 -5.46
C ILE A 39 -11.12 8.94 -6.93
N GLU A 40 -12.26 9.56 -7.27
CA GLU A 40 -12.72 9.64 -8.65
C GLU A 40 -11.68 10.31 -9.56
N PRO A 41 -11.44 9.78 -10.78
CA PRO A 41 -10.45 10.35 -11.68
C PRO A 41 -10.84 11.74 -12.16
N VAL A 42 -9.84 12.59 -12.34
CA VAL A 42 -9.95 13.94 -12.91
C VAL A 42 -9.29 13.94 -14.29
N GLN A 43 -9.92 14.61 -15.25
CA GLN A 43 -9.38 14.70 -16.61
C GLN A 43 -8.07 15.48 -16.64
N PRO A 44 -6.94 14.87 -17.04
CA PRO A 44 -5.66 15.57 -17.10
C PRO A 44 -5.71 16.71 -18.12
N ARG A 45 -5.20 17.89 -17.74
CA ARG A 45 -5.06 19.00 -18.69
C ARG A 45 -3.88 18.76 -19.65
N LYS A 46 -3.95 19.36 -20.84
CA LYS A 46 -2.81 19.40 -21.75
C LYS A 46 -1.73 20.34 -21.20
N MET A 47 -0.54 19.81 -20.98
CA MET A 47 0.63 20.59 -20.57
C MET A 47 1.23 21.35 -21.76
N GLY A 48 1.66 22.59 -21.52
CA GLY A 48 2.38 23.38 -22.53
C GLY A 48 3.81 22.89 -22.76
N PHE A 49 4.46 23.38 -23.82
CA PHE A 49 5.84 23.01 -24.17
C PHE A 49 6.84 23.24 -23.02
N TYR A 50 6.76 24.41 -22.39
CA TYR A 50 7.61 24.78 -21.26
C TYR A 50 7.49 23.78 -20.11
N GLU A 51 6.27 23.48 -19.69
CA GLU A 51 6.00 22.58 -18.57
C GLU A 51 6.46 21.15 -18.87
N LYS A 52 6.22 20.67 -20.09
CA LYS A 52 6.51 19.29 -20.48
C LYS A 52 8.01 19.03 -20.63
N TYR A 53 8.77 19.98 -21.19
CA TYR A 53 10.15 19.72 -21.61
C TYR A 53 11.20 20.56 -20.88
N VAL A 54 10.88 21.79 -20.48
CA VAL A 54 11.88 22.76 -19.98
C VAL A 54 11.86 22.86 -18.45
N LYS A 55 10.67 22.94 -17.86
CA LYS A 55 10.46 23.18 -16.42
C LYS A 55 11.22 22.18 -15.56
N ARG A 56 11.26 20.90 -15.97
CA ARG A 56 11.98 19.87 -15.21
C ARG A 56 13.50 20.10 -15.15
N GLY A 57 14.10 20.56 -16.26
CA GLY A 57 15.54 20.88 -16.29
C GLY A 57 15.88 22.03 -15.35
N LEU A 58 15.03 23.07 -15.35
CA LEU A 58 15.16 24.22 -14.44
C LEU A 58 15.00 23.80 -12.98
N ASP A 59 14.01 22.96 -12.66
CA ASP A 59 13.79 22.46 -11.29
C ASP A 59 15.04 21.76 -10.74
N VAL A 60 15.65 20.88 -11.53
CA VAL A 60 16.86 20.15 -11.12
C VAL A 60 18.06 21.10 -10.99
N ALA A 61 18.22 22.05 -11.91
CA ALA A 61 19.29 23.03 -11.86
C ALA A 61 19.19 23.93 -10.62
N CYS A 62 17.99 24.50 -10.35
CA CYS A 62 17.74 25.34 -9.19
C CYS A 62 17.90 24.56 -7.87
N ALA A 63 17.35 23.34 -7.78
CA ALA A 63 17.50 22.52 -6.58
C ALA A 63 18.96 22.13 -6.30
N SER A 64 19.71 21.75 -7.35
CA SER A 64 21.14 21.44 -7.21
C SER A 64 21.95 22.65 -6.78
N ALA A 65 21.69 23.82 -7.39
CA ALA A 65 22.34 25.08 -6.99
C ALA A 65 22.02 25.44 -5.53
N ALA A 66 20.76 25.31 -5.10
CA ALA A 66 20.37 25.57 -3.73
C ALA A 66 21.08 24.63 -2.73
N ILE A 67 21.18 23.34 -3.04
CA ILE A 67 21.88 22.38 -2.17
C ILE A 67 23.36 22.74 -2.06
N ILE A 68 24.02 23.11 -3.16
CA ILE A 68 25.45 23.46 -3.14
C ILE A 68 25.67 24.76 -2.36
N CYS A 69 24.95 25.83 -2.73
CA CYS A 69 25.11 27.15 -2.12
C CYS A 69 24.77 27.17 -0.63
N PHE A 70 23.72 26.44 -0.22
CA PHE A 70 23.27 26.40 1.17
C PHE A 70 23.72 25.12 1.90
N SER A 71 24.68 24.36 1.37
CA SER A 71 25.15 23.11 1.99
C SER A 71 25.56 23.24 3.46
N PRO A 72 26.24 24.33 3.92
CA PRO A 72 26.54 24.49 5.33
C PRO A 72 25.28 24.65 6.20
N LEU A 73 24.26 25.31 5.66
CA LEU A 73 22.97 25.48 6.34
C LEU A 73 22.23 24.14 6.47
N TYR A 74 22.16 23.34 5.40
CA TYR A 74 21.55 22.01 5.45
C TYR A 74 22.21 21.12 6.51
N ILE A 75 23.54 21.10 6.55
CA ILE A 75 24.31 20.32 7.53
C ILE A 75 24.07 20.85 8.95
N GLY A 76 24.12 22.18 9.12
CA GLY A 76 23.87 22.82 10.42
C GLY A 76 22.48 22.48 10.98
N VAL A 77 21.43 22.63 10.16
CA VAL A 77 20.05 22.29 10.57
C VAL A 77 19.94 20.79 10.88
N ALA A 78 20.51 19.91 10.05
CA ALA A 78 20.49 18.47 10.28
C ALA A 78 21.16 18.08 11.61
N LEU A 79 22.30 18.69 11.93
CA LEU A 79 22.99 18.48 13.21
C LEU A 79 22.16 19.01 14.39
N LEU A 80 21.61 20.22 14.28
CA LEU A 80 20.75 20.79 15.33
C LEU A 80 19.54 19.90 15.62
N VAL A 81 18.87 19.41 14.58
CA VAL A 81 17.75 18.46 14.72
C VAL A 81 18.21 17.16 15.37
N LYS A 82 19.36 16.61 14.94
CA LYS A 82 19.92 15.38 15.52
C LYS A 82 20.23 15.53 17.01
N PHE A 83 20.80 16.65 17.43
CA PHE A 83 21.17 16.90 18.82
C PHE A 83 19.96 17.27 19.71
N LYS A 84 18.98 18.01 19.18
CA LYS A 84 17.84 18.50 19.97
C LYS A 84 16.63 17.56 19.97
N LEU A 85 16.41 16.80 18.89
CA LEU A 85 15.22 15.96 18.69
C LEU A 85 15.57 14.48 18.40
N GLY A 86 16.85 14.14 18.24
CA GLY A 86 17.30 12.76 18.07
C GLY A 86 17.20 12.25 16.64
N SER A 87 16.79 11.00 16.46
CA SER A 87 16.62 10.37 15.14
C SER A 87 15.24 9.76 14.99
N PRO A 88 14.65 9.84 13.79
CA PRO A 88 15.23 10.33 12.52
C PRO A 88 15.30 11.87 12.40
N VAL A 89 16.28 12.37 11.65
CA VAL A 89 16.45 13.81 11.36
C VAL A 89 15.43 14.31 10.33
N ILE A 90 15.14 13.49 9.33
CA ILE A 90 14.14 13.75 8.29
C ILE A 90 12.85 13.03 8.65
N PHE A 91 11.77 13.80 8.74
CA PHE A 91 10.41 13.32 8.82
C PHE A 91 9.81 13.24 7.41
N THR A 92 8.96 12.25 7.17
CA THR A 92 8.28 12.09 5.88
C THR A 92 6.78 12.11 6.07
N GLN A 93 6.08 12.83 5.22
CA GLN A 93 4.62 12.91 5.26
C GLN A 93 4.01 12.66 3.89
N ASP A 94 2.93 11.89 3.83
CA ASP A 94 2.25 11.61 2.57
C ASP A 94 1.45 12.84 2.09
N ARG A 95 1.58 13.15 0.79
CA ARG A 95 1.03 14.33 0.13
C ARG A 95 0.47 13.99 -1.25
N PRO A 96 -0.66 14.56 -1.67
CA PRO A 96 -1.12 14.50 -3.05
C PRO A 96 -0.06 15.10 -3.99
N GLY A 97 0.25 14.36 -5.04
CA GLY A 97 1.20 14.68 -6.09
C GLY A 97 0.50 14.98 -7.41
N LEU A 98 1.19 14.68 -8.50
CA LEU A 98 0.66 14.84 -9.85
C LEU A 98 -0.38 13.76 -10.16
N VAL A 99 -1.43 14.13 -10.89
CA VAL A 99 -2.36 13.19 -11.52
C VAL A 99 -1.65 12.30 -12.54
N ASP A 100 -1.84 10.99 -12.46
CA ASP A 100 -1.30 10.02 -13.40
C ASP A 100 -2.19 9.89 -14.66
N LYS A 101 -1.75 9.09 -15.64
CA LYS A 101 -2.38 8.95 -16.96
C LYS A 101 -3.84 8.46 -16.92
N ASP A 102 -4.23 7.76 -15.86
CA ASP A 102 -5.59 7.27 -15.61
C ASP A 102 -6.49 8.31 -14.91
N GLY A 103 -5.96 9.51 -14.64
CA GLY A 103 -6.70 10.60 -14.02
C GLY A 103 -6.70 10.58 -12.49
N ARG A 104 -6.03 9.62 -11.84
CA ARG A 104 -5.94 9.54 -10.37
C ARG A 104 -4.71 10.23 -9.83
N GLU A 105 -4.82 10.89 -8.67
CA GLU A 105 -3.68 11.48 -7.99
C GLU A 105 -2.71 10.42 -7.50
N THR A 106 -1.43 10.74 -7.65
CA THR A 106 -0.38 10.05 -6.91
C THR A 106 -0.27 10.62 -5.50
N VAL A 107 0.19 9.82 -4.55
CA VAL A 107 0.55 10.24 -3.20
C VAL A 107 2.01 9.94 -3.00
N PHE A 108 2.80 10.96 -2.65
CA PHE A 108 4.25 10.86 -2.48
C PHE A 108 4.67 11.25 -1.06
N LYS A 109 5.88 10.81 -0.67
CA LYS A 109 6.48 11.19 0.60
C LYS A 109 7.21 12.52 0.48
N MET A 110 6.66 13.55 1.10
CA MET A 110 7.28 14.86 1.25
C MET A 110 8.25 14.85 2.43
N TYR A 111 9.46 15.36 2.22
CA TYR A 111 10.53 15.41 3.21
C TYR A 111 10.53 16.73 3.97
N LYS A 112 10.59 16.66 5.30
CA LYS A 112 10.77 17.82 6.19
C LYS A 112 11.81 17.49 7.25
N PHE A 113 12.48 18.51 7.78
CA PHE A 113 13.21 18.30 9.03
C PHE A 113 12.22 18.07 10.16
N ARG A 114 12.56 17.14 11.05
CA ARG A 114 11.73 16.81 12.20
C ARG A 114 11.62 18.02 13.13
N THR A 115 10.39 18.34 13.54
CA THR A 115 10.08 19.48 14.44
C THR A 115 9.41 19.06 15.74
N MET A 116 8.97 17.81 15.87
CA MET A 116 8.21 17.29 17.02
C MET A 116 8.91 16.10 17.67
N THR A 117 8.68 15.86 18.97
CA THR A 117 9.17 14.69 19.73
C THR A 117 8.41 13.41 19.33
N ASP A 118 8.90 12.24 19.74
CA ASP A 118 8.22 10.93 19.56
C ASP A 118 7.63 10.45 20.89
N GLU A 119 7.31 11.37 21.79
CA GLU A 119 6.72 11.02 23.09
C GLU A 119 5.36 10.38 22.89
N ARG A 120 5.13 9.33 23.67
CA ARG A 120 3.95 8.48 23.62
C ARG A 120 3.29 8.43 24.99
N ASP A 121 1.99 8.17 25.00
CA ASP A 121 1.23 7.90 26.22
C ASP A 121 1.49 6.48 26.74
N GLU A 122 0.81 6.12 27.84
CA GLU A 122 0.91 4.82 28.50
C GLU A 122 0.41 3.66 27.63
N ASN A 123 -0.42 3.94 26.61
CA ASN A 123 -0.93 2.96 25.66
C ASN A 123 0.02 2.78 24.45
N GLY A 124 1.10 3.57 24.39
CA GLY A 124 2.04 3.57 23.28
C GLY A 124 1.57 4.38 22.07
N GLU A 125 0.52 5.20 22.18
CA GLU A 125 0.06 6.14 21.15
C GLU A 125 0.86 7.46 21.22
N LEU A 126 1.07 8.14 20.09
CA LEU A 126 1.79 9.42 20.11
C LEU A 126 0.97 10.48 20.85
N LEU A 127 1.64 11.29 21.68
CA LEU A 127 0.99 12.41 22.35
C LEU A 127 0.44 13.44 21.33
N PRO A 128 -0.50 14.31 21.74
CA PRO A 128 -0.97 15.42 20.92
C PRO A 128 0.16 16.32 20.40
N ASP A 129 -0.05 16.90 19.21
CA ASP A 129 0.96 17.69 18.48
C ASP A 129 1.41 18.95 19.25
N ASP A 130 0.52 19.56 20.03
CA ASP A 130 0.78 20.72 20.90
C ASP A 130 1.74 20.37 22.04
N VAL A 131 1.65 19.15 22.58
CA VAL A 131 2.55 18.64 23.61
C VAL A 131 3.93 18.30 23.01
N ARG A 132 3.94 17.72 21.81
CA ARG A 132 5.17 17.27 21.14
C ARG A 132 5.97 18.38 20.46
N LEU A 133 5.40 19.57 20.31
CA LEU A 133 6.05 20.71 19.65
C LEU A 133 6.96 21.46 20.62
N THR A 134 8.27 21.18 20.53
CA THR A 134 9.28 21.89 21.34
C THR A 134 9.46 23.35 20.90
N LYS A 135 10.03 24.20 21.78
CA LYS A 135 10.44 25.57 21.43
C LYS A 135 11.38 25.62 20.22
N PHE A 136 12.29 24.65 20.10
CA PHE A 136 13.19 24.52 18.95
C PHE A 136 12.42 24.14 17.67
N GLY A 137 11.49 23.20 17.77
CA GLY A 137 10.59 22.82 16.68
C GLY A 137 9.74 23.99 16.17
N ALA A 138 9.16 24.77 17.09
CA ALA A 138 8.42 25.97 16.78
C ALA A 138 9.30 27.02 16.06
N TRP A 139 10.55 27.20 16.51
CA TRP A 139 11.52 28.08 15.83
C TRP A 139 11.87 27.60 14.42
N LEU A 140 12.06 26.30 14.21
CA LEU A 140 12.30 25.72 12.87
C LEU A 140 11.13 25.99 11.92
N ARG A 141 9.89 25.81 12.38
CA ARG A 141 8.67 26.10 11.59
C ARG A 141 8.53 27.59 11.30
N LYS A 142 8.78 28.45 12.29
CA LYS A 142 8.68 29.91 12.15
C LYS A 142 9.68 30.47 11.13
N THR A 143 10.86 29.85 11.05
CA THR A 143 11.92 30.21 10.10
C THR A 143 11.79 29.47 8.76
N SER A 144 10.83 28.56 8.63
CA SER A 144 10.64 27.65 7.48
C SER A 144 11.87 26.81 7.15
N LEU A 145 12.80 26.67 8.10
CA LEU A 145 13.99 25.84 7.95
C LEU A 145 13.62 24.35 7.89
N ASP A 146 12.44 23.98 8.41
CA ASP A 146 11.93 22.61 8.32
C ASP A 146 11.58 22.18 6.88
N GLU A 147 11.20 23.13 6.02
CA GLU A 147 10.84 22.89 4.61
C GLU A 147 12.07 22.76 3.71
N LEU A 148 13.28 23.07 4.18
CA LEU A 148 14.51 22.96 3.38
C LEU A 148 14.68 21.56 2.76
N ALA A 149 14.31 20.50 3.48
CA ALA A 149 14.42 19.13 3.00
C ALA A 149 13.55 18.84 1.75
N GLU A 150 12.55 19.66 1.44
CA GLU A 150 11.70 19.51 0.26
C GLU A 150 12.49 19.67 -1.06
N VAL A 151 13.68 20.27 -1.03
CA VAL A 151 14.58 20.33 -2.19
C VAL A 151 14.89 18.92 -2.76
N PHE A 152 14.93 17.90 -1.91
CA PHE A 152 15.13 16.51 -2.34
C PHE A 152 13.90 15.94 -3.06
N ASN A 153 12.69 16.43 -2.76
CA ASN A 153 11.47 16.14 -3.53
C ASN A 153 11.48 16.79 -4.91
N ILE A 154 12.06 17.99 -5.01
CA ILE A 154 12.30 18.62 -6.31
C ILE A 154 13.32 17.79 -7.09
N LEU A 155 14.44 17.38 -6.51
CA LEU A 155 15.44 16.54 -7.20
C LEU A 155 14.89 15.17 -7.64
N ASN A 156 14.06 14.51 -6.84
CA ASN A 156 13.48 13.21 -7.19
C ASN A 156 12.31 13.31 -8.19
N GLY A 157 11.75 14.50 -8.38
CA GLY A 157 10.73 14.80 -9.38
C GLY A 157 9.29 14.68 -8.89
N THR A 158 9.06 14.46 -7.61
CA THR A 158 7.72 14.49 -6.98
C THR A 158 7.19 15.92 -6.81
N MET A 159 8.09 16.90 -6.65
CA MET A 159 7.77 18.33 -6.58
C MET A 159 8.48 19.14 -7.67
N SER A 160 8.06 20.39 -7.82
CA SER A 160 8.68 21.44 -8.64
C SER A 160 9.09 22.62 -7.76
N VAL A 161 9.92 23.53 -8.26
CA VAL A 161 10.22 24.79 -7.53
C VAL A 161 8.96 25.62 -7.41
N ILE A 162 8.19 25.73 -8.51
CA ILE A 162 6.96 26.51 -8.60
C ILE A 162 5.78 25.62 -8.97
N GLY A 163 4.71 25.71 -8.20
CA GLY A 163 3.48 24.96 -8.38
C GLY A 163 2.51 25.14 -7.20
N PRO A 164 1.30 24.56 -7.28
CA PRO A 164 0.37 24.59 -6.15
C PRO A 164 0.99 24.00 -4.88
N ARG A 165 0.73 24.58 -3.71
CA ARG A 165 1.27 24.05 -2.45
C ARG A 165 0.74 22.61 -2.19
N PRO A 166 1.59 21.65 -1.81
CA PRO A 166 1.13 20.30 -1.46
C PRO A 166 0.30 20.33 -0.18
N GLN A 167 -0.99 19.99 -0.29
CA GLN A 167 -1.92 19.90 0.85
C GLN A 167 -1.93 18.52 1.48
N LEU A 168 -2.66 18.32 2.58
CA LEU A 168 -2.79 16.99 3.16
C LEU A 168 -3.65 16.09 2.28
N VAL A 169 -3.45 14.77 2.39
CA VAL A 169 -4.30 13.78 1.71
C VAL A 169 -5.76 13.94 2.15
N ARG A 170 -6.00 14.28 3.43
CA ARG A 170 -7.34 14.59 3.93
C ARG A 170 -7.97 15.80 3.26
N ASP A 171 -7.21 16.86 2.94
CA ASP A 171 -7.80 18.04 2.29
C ASP A 171 -8.27 17.71 0.88
N MET A 172 -7.55 16.82 0.18
CA MET A 172 -7.92 16.39 -1.17
C MET A 172 -9.27 15.68 -1.24
N THR A 173 -9.66 14.90 -0.21
CA THR A 173 -10.95 14.18 -0.22
C THR A 173 -12.16 15.11 -0.12
N PHE A 174 -11.97 16.31 0.43
CA PHE A 174 -12.98 17.38 0.50
C PHE A 174 -13.03 18.27 -0.75
N MET A 175 -12.06 18.18 -1.66
CA MET A 175 -12.02 19.03 -2.85
C MET A 175 -12.98 18.54 -3.93
N THR A 176 -13.64 19.48 -4.60
CA THR A 176 -14.42 19.19 -5.82
C THR A 176 -13.49 18.77 -6.97
N LYS A 177 -14.04 18.11 -8.00
CA LYS A 177 -13.29 17.77 -9.23
C LYS A 177 -12.58 18.98 -9.85
N GLU A 178 -13.24 20.15 -9.83
CA GLU A 178 -12.67 21.38 -10.36
C GLU A 178 -11.49 21.89 -9.50
N GLN A 179 -11.61 21.85 -8.18
CA GLN A 179 -10.54 22.24 -7.27
C GLN A 179 -9.33 21.29 -7.38
N ARG A 180 -9.59 19.99 -7.54
CA ARG A 180 -8.58 18.94 -7.76
C ARG A 180 -7.80 19.08 -9.06
N MET A 181 -8.28 19.88 -10.02
CA MET A 181 -7.49 20.24 -11.21
C MET A 181 -6.11 20.82 -10.86
N ARG A 182 -5.93 21.39 -9.65
CA ARG A 182 -4.62 21.80 -9.14
C ARG A 182 -3.56 20.69 -9.18
N HIS A 183 -3.96 19.43 -8.97
CA HIS A 183 -3.08 18.26 -9.00
C HIS A 183 -2.66 17.85 -10.42
N THR A 184 -3.14 18.54 -11.46
CA THR A 184 -2.63 18.37 -12.83
C THR A 184 -1.30 19.11 -13.08
N ALA A 185 -0.82 19.89 -12.11
CA ALA A 185 0.53 20.42 -12.05
C ALA A 185 1.28 19.77 -10.88
N LYS A 186 2.61 19.66 -10.98
CA LYS A 186 3.41 19.18 -9.85
C LYS A 186 3.28 20.15 -8.68
N PRO A 187 3.13 19.66 -7.44
CA PRO A 187 3.18 20.53 -6.28
C PRO A 187 4.50 21.30 -6.20
N GLY A 188 4.42 22.55 -5.74
CA GLY A 188 5.53 23.48 -5.68
C GLY A 188 5.98 23.80 -4.25
N LEU A 189 7.27 24.07 -4.08
CA LEU A 189 7.79 24.70 -2.86
C LEU A 189 7.16 26.10 -2.68
N SER A 190 7.11 26.89 -3.76
CA SER A 190 6.36 28.15 -3.83
C SER A 190 5.37 28.11 -4.99
N GLY A 191 4.47 29.10 -5.05
CA GLY A 191 3.37 29.14 -6.00
C GLY A 191 2.63 30.46 -5.95
N LEU A 192 1.67 30.61 -6.87
CA LEU A 192 0.95 31.86 -7.06
C LEU A 192 0.12 32.24 -5.82
N ALA A 193 -0.50 31.26 -5.14
CA ALA A 193 -1.23 31.48 -3.89
C ALA A 193 -0.30 31.97 -2.77
N GLN A 194 0.89 31.37 -2.65
CA GLN A 194 1.89 31.73 -1.63
C GLN A 194 2.37 33.17 -1.79
N VAL A 195 2.58 33.64 -3.03
CA VAL A 195 3.02 35.02 -3.29
C VAL A 195 1.88 36.04 -3.27
N ASN A 196 0.61 35.66 -3.36
CA ASN A 196 -0.50 36.62 -3.31
C ASN A 196 -1.14 36.76 -1.92
N GLY A 197 -1.07 35.75 -1.04
CA GLY A 197 -1.77 35.85 0.25
C GLY A 197 -1.17 35.11 1.46
N ARG A 198 -0.20 34.20 1.28
CA ARG A 198 0.31 33.28 2.33
C ARG A 198 -0.83 32.73 3.21
N ASN A 199 -0.82 33.03 4.51
CA ASN A 199 -1.78 32.56 5.51
C ASN A 199 -2.97 33.50 5.70
N ALA A 200 -2.98 34.68 5.07
CA ALA A 200 -4.00 35.72 5.28
C ALA A 200 -5.20 35.61 4.31
N ILE A 201 -5.16 34.66 3.37
CA ILE A 201 -6.24 34.43 2.39
C ILE A 201 -7.05 33.18 2.73
N THR A 202 -8.32 33.18 2.31
CA THR A 202 -9.24 32.06 2.54
C THR A 202 -8.83 30.80 1.77
N TRP A 203 -9.40 29.65 2.14
CA TRP A 203 -9.14 28.40 1.42
C TRP A 203 -9.61 28.47 -0.04
N GLU A 204 -10.73 29.12 -0.31
CA GLU A 204 -11.26 29.37 -1.65
C GLU A 204 -10.28 30.18 -2.48
N ASP A 205 -9.81 31.31 -1.95
CA ASP A 205 -8.86 32.17 -2.65
C ASP A 205 -7.57 31.40 -3.00
N LYS A 206 -7.06 30.58 -2.06
CA LYS A 206 -5.88 29.73 -2.31
C LYS A 206 -6.13 28.80 -3.50
N LEU A 207 -7.27 28.12 -3.52
CA LEU A 207 -7.65 27.20 -4.59
C LEU A 207 -7.87 27.94 -5.92
N GLU A 208 -8.39 29.15 -5.90
CA GLU A 208 -8.55 29.98 -7.09
C GLU A 208 -7.22 30.45 -7.67
N TRP A 209 -6.27 30.87 -6.82
CA TRP A 209 -4.91 31.20 -7.26
C TRP A 209 -4.20 29.99 -7.88
N ASP A 210 -4.38 28.81 -7.30
CA ASP A 210 -3.86 27.56 -7.86
C ASP A 210 -4.51 27.25 -9.22
N LYS A 211 -5.84 27.42 -9.34
CA LYS A 211 -6.57 27.31 -10.62
C LYS A 211 -6.04 28.31 -11.66
N LYS A 212 -5.76 29.54 -11.27
CA LYS A 212 -5.20 30.58 -12.15
C LYS A 212 -3.80 30.21 -12.65
N TYR A 213 -2.97 29.63 -11.78
CA TYR A 213 -1.65 29.15 -12.15
C TYR A 213 -1.71 28.01 -13.18
N ILE A 214 -2.51 26.97 -12.92
CA ILE A 214 -2.58 25.79 -13.81
C ILE A 214 -3.17 26.10 -15.20
N ARG A 215 -3.98 27.17 -15.33
CA ARG A 215 -4.50 27.62 -16.63
C ARG A 215 -3.40 28.06 -17.58
N LYS A 216 -2.31 28.64 -17.06
CA LYS A 216 -1.21 29.15 -17.88
C LYS A 216 0.14 29.03 -17.16
N VAL A 217 0.63 27.80 -17.07
CA VAL A 217 2.00 27.52 -16.62
C VAL A 217 2.99 28.00 -17.69
N GLY A 218 3.89 28.90 -17.34
CA GLY A 218 4.85 29.48 -18.28
C GLY A 218 6.10 30.03 -17.61
N PHE A 219 7.21 30.06 -18.35
CA PHE A 219 8.52 30.47 -17.84
C PHE A 219 8.52 31.86 -17.18
N LYS A 220 7.91 32.86 -17.85
CA LYS A 220 7.84 34.24 -17.33
C LYS A 220 7.10 34.31 -16.00
N GLU A 221 6.02 33.53 -15.86
CA GLU A 221 5.23 33.50 -14.63
C GLU A 221 6.00 32.80 -13.50
N ASP A 222 6.65 31.67 -13.77
CA ASP A 222 7.48 30.98 -12.78
C ASP A 222 8.63 31.87 -12.28
N VAL A 223 9.34 32.56 -13.19
CA VAL A 223 10.41 33.51 -12.80
C VAL A 223 9.85 34.65 -11.95
N ARG A 224 8.68 35.19 -12.31
CA ARG A 224 8.01 36.22 -11.50
C ARG A 224 7.71 35.71 -10.10
N ILE A 225 7.12 34.52 -9.97
CA ILE A 225 6.78 33.93 -8.66
C ILE A 225 8.05 33.68 -7.85
N ILE A 226 9.16 33.22 -8.46
CA ILE A 226 10.45 33.07 -7.78
C ILE A 226 10.93 34.41 -7.21
N LEU A 227 10.95 35.47 -8.02
CA LEU A 227 11.40 36.80 -7.59
C LEU A 227 10.50 37.37 -6.48
N GLU A 228 9.18 37.22 -6.60
CA GLU A 228 8.24 37.63 -5.56
C GLU A 228 8.42 36.82 -4.27
N THR A 229 8.72 35.52 -4.37
CA THR A 229 9.02 34.65 -3.22
C THR A 229 10.27 35.12 -2.49
N VAL A 230 11.36 35.38 -3.22
CA VAL A 230 12.61 35.92 -2.67
C VAL A 230 12.34 37.27 -2.01
N LYS A 231 11.66 38.20 -2.71
CA LYS A 231 11.29 39.51 -2.17
C LYS A 231 10.53 39.38 -0.85
N LYS A 232 9.53 38.48 -0.77
CA LYS A 232 8.76 38.24 0.45
C LYS A 232 9.52 37.51 1.55
N ALA A 233 10.55 36.73 1.21
CA ALA A 233 11.41 36.09 2.21
C ALA A 233 12.38 37.10 2.86
N PHE A 234 12.87 38.08 2.09
CA PHE A 234 13.85 39.07 2.57
C PHE A 234 13.25 40.39 3.08
N ILE A 235 12.08 40.84 2.59
CA ILE A 235 11.59 42.23 2.82
C ILE A 235 10.48 42.33 3.89
N LYS A 236 9.73 41.28 4.23
CA LYS A 236 8.64 41.38 5.23
C LYS A 236 8.60 40.20 6.21
N GLN A 237 9.04 40.44 7.44
CA GLN A 237 8.61 39.70 8.64
C GLN A 237 7.26 40.19 9.19
N GLU A 238 6.70 41.28 8.65
CA GLU A 238 5.41 41.84 9.09
C GLU A 238 4.25 40.99 8.55
N GLY A 239 3.58 40.28 9.45
CA GLY A 239 2.34 39.54 9.17
C GLY A 239 2.24 38.16 9.81
N ILE A 240 3.19 37.73 10.64
CA ILE A 240 3.00 36.55 11.48
C ILE A 240 2.23 37.02 12.73
N SER A 241 0.90 37.07 12.65
CA SER A 241 0.06 37.36 13.81
C SER A 241 0.36 36.36 14.93
N GLN A 242 0.51 36.89 16.14
CA GLN A 242 0.98 36.18 17.33
C GLN A 242 -0.01 35.16 17.89
N ASP A 243 -1.26 35.11 17.42
CA ASP A 243 -2.35 34.56 18.24
C ASP A 243 -2.99 33.24 17.80
N ASN A 244 -2.48 32.50 16.80
CA ASN A 244 -2.92 31.12 16.56
C ASN A 244 -1.93 30.34 15.67
N MET A 245 -0.70 30.17 16.15
CA MET A 245 0.34 29.37 15.47
C MET A 245 0.23 27.85 15.74
N ALA A 246 -0.87 27.40 16.35
CA ALA A 246 -1.18 25.98 16.49
C ALA A 246 -1.94 25.53 15.23
N THR A 247 -1.19 24.97 14.26
CA THR A 247 -1.67 24.32 13.02
C THR A 247 -2.44 25.22 12.04
N ALA A 248 -1.99 25.29 10.79
CA ALA A 248 -2.80 25.88 9.73
C ALA A 248 -4.12 25.08 9.63
N GLU A 249 -5.26 25.76 9.72
CA GLU A 249 -6.60 25.14 9.68
C GLU A 249 -6.73 24.27 8.42
N ASP A 250 -7.08 22.99 8.60
CA ASP A 250 -7.28 22.05 7.51
C ASP A 250 -8.51 22.40 6.69
N PHE A 251 -8.57 21.96 5.43
CA PHE A 251 -9.68 22.33 4.56
C PHE A 251 -11.00 21.74 5.03
N GLY A 252 -11.00 20.50 5.51
CA GLY A 252 -12.18 19.85 6.09
C GLY A 252 -12.73 20.62 7.30
N ASP A 253 -11.84 21.05 8.21
CA ASP A 253 -12.21 21.80 9.41
C ASP A 253 -12.78 23.17 9.04
N TYR A 254 -12.15 23.85 8.07
CA TYR A 254 -12.65 25.09 7.50
C TYR A 254 -14.08 24.90 6.93
N LEU A 255 -14.34 23.84 6.17
CA LEU A 255 -15.68 23.59 5.60
C LEU A 255 -16.71 23.31 6.70
N LEU A 256 -16.36 22.49 7.70
CA LEU A 256 -17.25 22.16 8.81
C LEU A 256 -17.60 23.41 9.65
N LYS A 257 -16.60 24.20 10.01
CA LYS A 257 -16.76 25.46 10.78
C LYS A 257 -17.63 26.48 10.04
N ASN A 258 -17.48 26.57 8.72
CA ASN A 258 -18.30 27.45 7.88
C ASN A 258 -19.63 26.81 7.45
N LYS A 259 -20.02 25.66 8.05
CA LYS A 259 -21.28 24.94 7.77
C LYS A 259 -21.50 24.61 6.29
N LYS A 260 -20.42 24.38 5.55
CA LYS A 260 -20.45 23.99 4.13
C LYS A 260 -20.65 22.48 3.93
N ILE A 261 -20.37 21.69 4.98
CA ILE A 261 -20.55 20.23 5.03
C ILE A 261 -21.15 19.82 6.37
N THR A 262 -21.73 18.62 6.45
CA THR A 262 -22.26 18.05 7.69
C THR A 262 -21.16 17.30 8.47
N SER A 263 -21.39 17.02 9.76
CA SER A 263 -20.47 16.20 10.57
C SER A 263 -20.34 14.78 10.02
N GLU A 264 -21.45 14.20 9.54
CA GLU A 264 -21.45 12.86 8.94
C GLU A 264 -20.61 12.82 7.66
N GLU A 265 -20.73 13.84 6.81
CA GLU A 265 -19.89 13.97 5.62
C GLU A 265 -18.41 14.14 5.98
N TYR A 266 -18.12 14.96 7.01
CA TYR A 266 -16.77 15.13 7.53
C TYR A 266 -16.15 13.80 7.96
N ASP A 267 -16.85 13.02 8.80
CA ASP A 267 -16.35 11.74 9.31
C ASP A 267 -16.12 10.75 8.16
N LYS A 268 -17.03 10.67 7.20
CA LYS A 268 -16.88 9.83 5.99
C LYS A 268 -15.63 10.21 5.21
N LYS A 269 -15.38 11.50 5.00
CA LYS A 269 -14.21 12.02 4.27
C LYS A 269 -12.89 11.83 5.02
N GLN A 270 -12.91 11.86 6.36
CA GLN A 270 -11.76 11.51 7.18
C GLN A 270 -11.44 10.02 7.10
N ILE A 271 -12.45 9.15 7.06
CA ILE A 271 -12.28 7.70 6.84
C ILE A 271 -11.66 7.45 5.46
N GLU A 272 -12.20 8.08 4.41
CA GLU A 272 -11.66 8.00 3.04
C GLU A 272 -10.17 8.39 3.01
N ALA A 273 -9.81 9.50 3.67
CA ALA A 273 -8.42 9.95 3.77
C ALA A 273 -7.52 8.94 4.51
N LYS A 274 -7.98 8.38 5.64
CA LYS A 274 -7.26 7.33 6.38
C LYS A 274 -7.05 6.09 5.52
N GLN A 275 -8.04 5.69 4.74
CA GLN A 275 -7.91 4.54 3.84
C GLN A 275 -6.87 4.80 2.75
N ILE A 276 -6.86 5.98 2.13
CA ILE A 276 -5.82 6.37 1.16
C ILE A 276 -4.43 6.35 1.81
N LEU A 277 -4.28 6.89 3.03
CA LEU A 277 -3.00 6.92 3.76
C LEU A 277 -2.52 5.52 4.13
N ASN A 278 -3.43 4.64 4.55
CA ASN A 278 -3.15 3.24 4.86
C ASN A 278 -2.88 2.39 3.61
N LYS A 279 -3.00 2.97 2.41
CA LYS A 279 -2.94 2.24 1.13
C LYS A 279 -3.97 1.11 1.09
N ASN A 280 -5.07 1.30 1.83
CA ASN A 280 -6.21 0.42 1.74
C ASN A 280 -6.83 0.61 0.36
N ASP A 281 -7.27 -0.51 -0.16
CA ASP A 281 -8.00 -0.68 -1.41
C ASP A 281 -9.36 0.02 -1.46
N GLY A 282 -9.76 0.72 -0.40
CA GLY A 282 -11.06 1.36 -0.31
C GLY A 282 -12.23 0.45 -0.03
N ILE A 283 -11.96 -0.82 0.29
CA ILE A 283 -12.98 -1.76 0.71
C ILE A 283 -13.21 -1.51 2.20
N LEU A 284 -14.39 -0.98 2.53
CA LEU A 284 -14.91 -0.99 3.89
C LEU A 284 -15.10 -2.44 4.31
N ARG A 285 -14.43 -2.83 5.37
CA ARG A 285 -14.51 -4.19 5.90
C ARG A 285 -15.31 -4.18 7.18
N GLU A 286 -16.23 -5.13 7.28
CA GLU A 286 -17.00 -5.40 8.49
C GLU A 286 -16.05 -5.99 9.54
N GLU A 287 -15.98 -5.32 10.69
CA GLU A 287 -15.15 -5.75 11.81
C GLU A 287 -15.57 -7.15 12.26
N ASP A 288 -14.58 -8.00 12.57
CA ASP A 288 -14.78 -9.37 13.02
C ASP A 288 -15.50 -10.34 12.06
N LEU A 289 -16.01 -9.89 10.92
CA LEU A 289 -16.55 -10.77 9.89
C LEU A 289 -15.42 -11.57 9.22
N VAL A 290 -15.64 -12.87 9.03
CA VAL A 290 -14.76 -13.73 8.22
C VAL A 290 -15.35 -13.92 6.82
N SER A 291 -14.66 -13.48 5.77
CA SER A 291 -14.96 -13.90 4.39
C SER A 291 -14.19 -15.17 4.06
N ILE A 292 -14.91 -16.24 3.77
CA ILE A 292 -14.35 -17.54 3.39
C ILE A 292 -14.37 -17.65 1.87
N ILE A 293 -13.19 -17.80 1.28
CA ILE A 293 -12.99 -17.86 -0.17
C ILE A 293 -12.98 -19.33 -0.61
N MET A 294 -13.95 -19.71 -1.44
CA MET A 294 -14.11 -21.07 -1.95
C MET A 294 -14.21 -21.11 -3.48
N PRO A 295 -13.13 -21.40 -4.21
CA PRO A 295 -13.23 -21.70 -5.63
C PRO A 295 -13.84 -23.09 -5.84
N SER A 296 -14.70 -23.22 -6.85
CA SER A 296 -15.33 -24.49 -7.24
C SER A 296 -15.13 -24.77 -8.73
N TYR A 297 -14.87 -26.03 -9.06
CA TYR A 297 -14.96 -26.57 -10.41
C TYR A 297 -15.16 -28.09 -10.35
N ASN A 298 -16.28 -28.57 -10.86
CA ASN A 298 -16.72 -29.96 -10.91
C ASN A 298 -16.65 -30.67 -9.55
N THR A 299 -17.24 -30.08 -8.51
CA THR A 299 -17.12 -30.53 -7.10
C THR A 299 -18.41 -31.08 -6.50
N ALA A 300 -19.39 -31.48 -7.31
CA ALA A 300 -20.71 -31.92 -6.84
C ALA A 300 -20.64 -32.96 -5.71
N SER A 301 -19.71 -33.91 -5.80
CA SER A 301 -19.53 -34.97 -4.82
C SER A 301 -18.97 -34.53 -3.46
N TYR A 302 -18.36 -33.34 -3.36
CA TYR A 302 -17.59 -32.93 -2.18
C TYR A 302 -18.09 -31.62 -1.57
N ILE A 303 -18.58 -30.69 -2.38
CA ILE A 303 -18.86 -29.31 -1.96
C ILE A 303 -19.89 -29.21 -0.84
N LYS A 304 -20.86 -30.14 -0.80
CA LYS A 304 -21.85 -30.21 0.27
C LYS A 304 -21.18 -30.41 1.64
N GLU A 305 -20.20 -31.33 1.72
CA GLU A 305 -19.48 -31.62 2.95
C GLU A 305 -18.60 -30.42 3.37
N SER A 306 -17.93 -29.80 2.39
CA SER A 306 -17.11 -28.61 2.60
C SER A 306 -17.94 -27.44 3.15
N ILE A 307 -19.11 -27.15 2.56
CA ILE A 307 -20.05 -26.14 3.05
C ILE A 307 -20.56 -26.51 4.45
N GLN A 308 -20.90 -27.77 4.70
CA GLN A 308 -21.35 -28.21 6.01
C GLN A 308 -20.27 -27.99 7.09
N SER A 309 -18.99 -28.17 6.76
CA SER A 309 -17.88 -27.88 7.69
C SER A 309 -17.76 -26.39 8.05
N VAL A 310 -18.19 -25.50 7.15
CA VAL A 310 -18.30 -24.05 7.40
C VAL A 310 -19.53 -23.74 8.26
N LEU A 311 -20.69 -24.33 7.93
CA LEU A 311 -21.93 -24.18 8.70
C LEU A 311 -21.76 -24.61 10.16
N ASN A 312 -20.95 -25.63 10.40
CA ASN A 312 -20.68 -26.19 11.71
C ASN A 312 -19.60 -25.43 12.51
N GLN A 313 -19.11 -24.28 12.03
CA GLN A 313 -18.12 -23.49 12.78
C GLN A 313 -18.71 -22.92 14.08
N THR A 314 -17.94 -22.96 15.18
CA THR A 314 -18.30 -22.34 16.47
C THR A 314 -18.34 -20.83 16.38
N TYR A 315 -17.49 -20.24 15.54
CA TYR A 315 -17.56 -18.84 15.16
C TYR A 315 -18.66 -18.62 14.14
N THR A 316 -19.63 -17.75 14.43
CA THR A 316 -20.85 -17.60 13.60
C THR A 316 -20.83 -16.39 12.66
N ASN A 317 -19.96 -15.40 12.93
CA ASN A 317 -19.85 -14.17 12.14
C ASN A 317 -18.97 -14.37 10.89
N TRP A 318 -19.50 -15.07 9.90
CA TRP A 318 -18.82 -15.33 8.63
C TRP A 318 -19.74 -15.15 7.44
N GLU A 319 -19.15 -14.92 6.27
CA GLU A 319 -19.78 -15.08 4.96
C GLU A 319 -18.96 -16.08 4.14
N LEU A 320 -19.64 -16.92 3.36
CA LEU A 320 -19.01 -17.89 2.47
C LEU A 320 -19.20 -17.43 1.02
N ILE A 321 -18.10 -17.22 0.31
CA ILE A 321 -18.11 -16.74 -1.07
C ILE A 321 -17.63 -17.88 -1.96
N ILE A 322 -18.59 -18.51 -2.63
CA ILE A 322 -18.36 -19.60 -3.56
C ILE A 322 -18.31 -19.01 -4.97
N VAL A 323 -17.19 -19.24 -5.66
CA VAL A 323 -17.06 -18.88 -7.08
C VAL A 323 -16.87 -20.14 -7.90
N ASP A 324 -17.93 -20.54 -8.59
CA ASP A 324 -17.94 -21.64 -9.52
C ASP A 324 -17.35 -21.25 -10.87
N ASP A 325 -16.36 -22.01 -11.32
CA ASP A 325 -15.59 -21.76 -12.53
C ASP A 325 -16.21 -22.43 -13.76
N CYS A 326 -17.52 -22.25 -13.91
CA CYS A 326 -18.34 -22.84 -14.96
C CYS A 326 -18.29 -24.38 -14.91
N SER A 327 -18.72 -24.95 -13.77
CA SER A 327 -18.86 -26.40 -13.62
C SER A 327 -19.84 -26.99 -14.61
N THR A 328 -19.53 -28.21 -15.05
CA THR A 328 -20.29 -29.01 -16.01
C THR A 328 -20.97 -30.23 -15.38
N ASP A 329 -20.72 -30.46 -14.09
CA ASP A 329 -21.39 -31.49 -13.27
C ASP A 329 -22.57 -30.87 -12.49
N GLU A 330 -23.14 -31.64 -11.57
CA GLU A 330 -24.30 -31.27 -10.76
C GLU A 330 -23.97 -30.29 -9.61
N THR A 331 -22.83 -29.58 -9.65
CA THR A 331 -22.40 -28.64 -8.59
C THR A 331 -23.47 -27.58 -8.32
N ASP A 332 -24.09 -27.03 -9.37
CA ASP A 332 -25.18 -26.04 -9.24
C ASP A 332 -26.36 -26.61 -8.46
N GLU A 333 -26.78 -27.83 -8.77
CA GLU A 333 -27.92 -28.49 -8.14
C GLU A 333 -27.65 -28.69 -6.65
N VAL A 334 -26.45 -29.19 -6.31
CA VAL A 334 -26.04 -29.39 -4.92
C VAL A 334 -26.05 -28.09 -4.13
N ILE A 335 -25.49 -27.00 -4.67
CA ILE A 335 -25.45 -25.69 -4.00
C ILE A 335 -26.87 -25.13 -3.83
N ASN A 336 -27.74 -25.27 -4.83
CA ASN A 336 -29.11 -24.78 -4.77
C ASN A 336 -29.95 -25.46 -3.68
N THR A 337 -29.54 -26.64 -3.18
CA THR A 337 -30.22 -27.29 -2.04
C THR A 337 -29.91 -26.65 -0.68
N ILE A 338 -28.92 -25.76 -0.60
CA ILE A 338 -28.43 -25.19 0.66
C ILE A 338 -28.96 -23.77 0.81
N THR A 339 -29.77 -23.54 1.85
CA THR A 339 -30.37 -22.24 2.14
C THR A 339 -29.77 -21.62 3.41
N ASP A 340 -28.72 -20.81 3.24
CA ASP A 340 -28.18 -19.95 4.31
C ASP A 340 -27.82 -18.58 3.71
N SER A 341 -28.33 -17.50 4.32
CA SER A 341 -28.17 -16.14 3.82
C SER A 341 -26.73 -15.62 3.84
N ARG A 342 -25.84 -16.27 4.60
CA ARG A 342 -24.39 -15.96 4.64
C ARG A 342 -23.62 -16.54 3.47
N ILE A 343 -24.22 -17.44 2.68
CA ILE A 343 -23.59 -18.07 1.53
C ILE A 343 -23.92 -17.27 0.26
N LYS A 344 -22.89 -16.84 -0.45
CA LYS A 344 -22.97 -16.14 -1.73
C LYS A 344 -22.39 -17.02 -2.82
N TYR A 345 -23.21 -17.33 -3.81
CA TYR A 345 -22.83 -18.13 -4.96
C TYR A 345 -22.67 -17.28 -6.22
N PHE A 346 -21.52 -17.39 -6.88
CA PHE A 346 -21.25 -16.74 -8.15
C PHE A 346 -20.75 -17.74 -9.18
N LYS A 347 -21.35 -17.76 -10.36
CA LYS A 347 -20.87 -18.56 -11.49
C LYS A 347 -20.07 -17.71 -12.49
N ASN A 348 -18.94 -18.22 -12.97
CA ASN A 348 -18.19 -17.62 -14.07
C ASN A 348 -18.84 -17.97 -15.41
N LYS A 349 -18.69 -17.10 -16.41
CA LYS A 349 -19.24 -17.33 -17.76
C LYS A 349 -18.47 -18.39 -18.54
N GLU A 350 -17.18 -18.51 -18.25
CA GLU A 350 -16.25 -19.44 -18.86
C GLU A 350 -15.29 -19.97 -17.78
N ASN A 351 -14.64 -21.09 -18.06
CA ASN A 351 -13.60 -21.63 -17.17
C ASN A 351 -12.36 -20.75 -17.24
N SER A 352 -12.11 -19.97 -16.19
CA SER A 352 -11.00 -19.02 -16.07
C SER A 352 -9.93 -19.46 -15.06
N GLY A 353 -10.07 -20.65 -14.48
CA GLY A 353 -9.18 -21.22 -13.49
C GLY A 353 -9.38 -20.68 -12.06
N ALA A 354 -8.88 -21.45 -11.11
CA ALA A 354 -9.02 -21.16 -9.68
C ALA A 354 -8.36 -19.83 -9.23
N ALA A 355 -7.35 -19.34 -9.96
CA ALA A 355 -6.74 -18.03 -9.70
C ALA A 355 -7.77 -16.90 -9.90
N MET A 356 -8.48 -16.93 -11.02
CA MET A 356 -9.49 -15.92 -11.36
C MET A 356 -10.73 -16.03 -10.46
N SER A 357 -11.14 -17.25 -10.13
CA SER A 357 -12.23 -17.47 -9.16
C SER A 357 -11.90 -16.92 -7.77
N ARG A 358 -10.68 -17.15 -7.26
CA ARG A 358 -10.22 -16.54 -6.00
C ARG A 358 -10.15 -15.01 -6.08
N ASN A 359 -9.62 -14.47 -7.18
CA ASN A 359 -9.56 -13.03 -7.41
C ASN A 359 -10.95 -12.38 -7.37
N LYS A 360 -11.96 -13.01 -8.00
CA LYS A 360 -13.36 -12.56 -7.97
C LYS A 360 -13.90 -12.60 -6.54
N ALA A 361 -13.76 -13.73 -5.85
CA ALA A 361 -14.23 -13.88 -4.48
C ALA A 361 -13.62 -12.83 -3.53
N LEU A 362 -12.32 -12.53 -3.67
CA LEU A 362 -11.64 -11.51 -2.86
C LEU A 362 -12.16 -10.09 -3.08
N ARG A 363 -12.70 -9.79 -4.27
CA ARG A 363 -13.32 -8.47 -4.54
C ARG A 363 -14.71 -8.37 -3.91
N GLU A 364 -15.40 -9.49 -3.78
CA GLU A 364 -16.72 -9.57 -3.12
C GLU A 364 -16.61 -9.67 -1.59
N ALA A 365 -15.42 -9.99 -1.06
CA ALA A 365 -15.16 -10.17 0.36
C ALA A 365 -15.28 -8.85 1.14
N ARG A 366 -16.08 -8.87 2.21
CA ARG A 366 -16.33 -7.73 3.09
C ARG A 366 -15.75 -7.92 4.49
N GLY A 367 -15.29 -9.10 4.83
CA GLY A 367 -14.77 -9.42 6.16
C GLY A 367 -13.44 -8.78 6.45
N GLN A 368 -13.24 -8.38 7.70
CA GLN A 368 -11.91 -8.10 8.23
C GLN A 368 -11.00 -9.31 8.07
N TRP A 369 -11.49 -10.50 8.40
CA TRP A 369 -10.71 -11.73 8.31
C TRP A 369 -10.99 -12.39 6.96
N VAL A 370 -9.95 -12.80 6.25
CA VAL A 370 -10.07 -13.57 5.01
C VAL A 370 -9.44 -14.93 5.22
N ALA A 371 -10.23 -15.98 4.97
CA ALA A 371 -9.82 -17.38 5.09
C ALA A 371 -10.14 -18.14 3.80
N PHE A 372 -9.53 -19.30 3.60
CA PHE A 372 -9.60 -20.05 2.35
C PHE A 372 -9.99 -21.48 2.63
N LEU A 373 -10.96 -22.00 1.88
CA LEU A 373 -11.36 -23.40 1.93
C LEU A 373 -11.66 -23.83 0.51
N ASP A 374 -10.87 -24.75 -0.03
CA ASP A 374 -11.16 -25.32 -1.35
C ASP A 374 -12.40 -26.23 -1.23
N SER A 375 -13.17 -26.33 -2.32
CA SER A 375 -14.50 -26.95 -2.34
C SER A 375 -14.52 -28.47 -2.08
N ASP A 376 -13.37 -29.10 -1.94
CA ASP A 376 -13.21 -30.52 -1.60
C ASP A 376 -12.50 -30.78 -0.25
N ASP A 377 -12.13 -29.74 0.48
CA ASP A 377 -11.45 -29.81 1.78
C ASP A 377 -12.42 -29.55 2.95
N LEU A 378 -12.03 -29.95 4.17
CA LEU A 378 -12.87 -29.81 5.37
C LEU A 378 -12.17 -29.04 6.50
N TRP A 379 -12.95 -28.36 7.32
CA TRP A 379 -12.50 -27.73 8.56
C TRP A 379 -13.02 -28.42 9.82
N MET A 380 -12.21 -28.35 10.89
CA MET A 380 -12.68 -28.68 12.23
C MET A 380 -13.62 -27.59 12.75
N PRO A 381 -14.65 -27.92 13.58
CA PRO A 381 -15.67 -26.95 14.02
C PRO A 381 -15.14 -25.69 14.70
N ASN A 382 -13.99 -25.75 15.37
CA ASN A 382 -13.41 -24.64 16.13
C ASN A 382 -12.28 -23.91 15.39
N LYS A 383 -12.11 -24.15 14.09
CA LYS A 383 -11.00 -23.60 13.30
C LYS A 383 -10.99 -22.07 13.33
N LEU A 384 -12.11 -21.44 12.94
CA LEU A 384 -12.20 -19.98 12.84
C LEU A 384 -11.98 -19.31 14.19
N GLU A 385 -12.71 -19.74 15.22
CA GLU A 385 -12.64 -19.16 16.57
C GLU A 385 -11.23 -19.23 17.16
N LYS A 386 -10.60 -20.41 17.11
CA LYS A 386 -9.23 -20.59 17.62
C LYS A 386 -8.21 -19.75 16.88
N GLN A 387 -8.31 -19.69 15.55
CA GLN A 387 -7.36 -18.93 14.73
C GLN A 387 -7.50 -17.43 14.93
N ILE A 388 -8.73 -16.90 15.01
CA ILE A 388 -8.99 -15.48 15.29
C ILE A 388 -8.47 -15.11 16.68
N ASN A 389 -8.78 -15.91 17.70
CA ASN A 389 -8.30 -15.69 19.08
C ASN A 389 -6.77 -15.69 19.15
N PHE A 390 -6.12 -16.64 18.46
CA PHE A 390 -4.67 -16.67 18.33
C PHE A 390 -4.11 -15.41 17.67
N MET A 391 -4.72 -14.94 16.58
CA MET A 391 -4.27 -13.75 15.87
C MET A 391 -4.48 -12.48 16.69
N LYS A 392 -5.68 -12.26 17.26
CA LYS A 392 -6.00 -11.10 18.09
C LYS A 392 -5.09 -11.02 19.32
N LYS A 393 -4.97 -12.12 20.09
CA LYS A 393 -4.17 -12.15 21.33
C LYS A 393 -2.71 -11.75 21.11
N ASN A 394 -2.14 -12.09 19.97
CA ASN A 394 -0.74 -11.82 19.65
C ASN A 394 -0.53 -10.62 18.71
N GLY A 395 -1.61 -9.93 18.31
CA GLY A 395 -1.54 -8.84 17.34
C GLY A 395 -1.08 -9.28 15.94
N TYR A 396 -1.26 -10.56 15.57
CA TYR A 396 -0.82 -11.10 14.29
C TYR A 396 -1.78 -10.75 13.15
N THR A 397 -1.19 -10.48 12.00
CA THR A 397 -1.91 -10.12 10.76
C THR A 397 -2.13 -11.31 9.83
N PHE A 398 -1.28 -12.33 9.90
CA PHE A 398 -1.30 -13.47 8.99
C PHE A 398 -0.96 -14.76 9.74
N SER A 399 -1.79 -15.79 9.60
CA SER A 399 -1.57 -17.07 10.28
C SER A 399 -1.99 -18.27 9.43
N TYR A 400 -1.57 -19.45 9.90
CA TYR A 400 -2.00 -20.72 9.36
C TYR A 400 -2.02 -21.79 10.46
N THR A 401 -2.69 -22.92 10.20
CA THR A 401 -2.84 -24.07 11.11
C THR A 401 -2.15 -25.32 10.55
N ASN A 402 -2.07 -26.39 11.34
CA ASN A 402 -1.74 -27.72 10.82
C ASN A 402 -2.95 -28.35 10.12
N TYR A 403 -2.70 -29.35 9.28
CA TYR A 403 -3.75 -30.13 8.62
C TYR A 403 -3.40 -31.63 8.53
N GLU A 404 -4.42 -32.45 8.34
CA GLU A 404 -4.30 -33.90 8.11
C GLU A 404 -4.77 -34.22 6.68
N GLU A 405 -4.26 -35.29 6.05
CA GLU A 405 -4.78 -35.71 4.73
C GLU A 405 -5.96 -36.69 4.91
N ILE A 406 -7.00 -36.52 4.10
CA ILE A 406 -8.11 -37.48 3.93
C ILE A 406 -8.12 -38.03 2.50
N ASP A 407 -8.65 -39.24 2.32
CA ASP A 407 -8.85 -39.82 0.99
C ASP A 407 -10.11 -39.26 0.31
N VAL A 408 -10.40 -39.74 -0.91
CA VAL A 408 -11.55 -39.29 -1.70
C VAL A 408 -12.89 -39.51 -0.99
N ASP A 409 -12.99 -40.55 -0.16
CA ASP A 409 -14.21 -40.92 0.57
C ASP A 409 -14.32 -40.20 1.93
N GLY A 410 -13.31 -39.40 2.30
CA GLY A 410 -13.28 -38.62 3.53
C GLY A 410 -12.65 -39.35 4.72
N ASN A 411 -12.10 -40.54 4.52
CA ASN A 411 -11.43 -41.28 5.58
C ASN A 411 -10.07 -40.65 5.86
N ARG A 412 -9.72 -40.54 7.15
CA ARG A 412 -8.41 -40.02 7.57
C ARG A 412 -7.30 -40.96 7.13
N THR A 413 -6.29 -40.38 6.51
CA THR A 413 -5.02 -41.07 6.26
C THR A 413 -4.10 -40.96 7.48
N SER A 414 -2.93 -41.60 7.43
CA SER A 414 -1.91 -41.48 8.47
C SER A 414 -1.07 -40.20 8.37
N ILE A 415 -1.29 -39.36 7.35
CA ILE A 415 -0.44 -38.22 7.04
C ILE A 415 -0.90 -36.97 7.78
N LYS A 416 0.03 -36.39 8.54
CA LYS A 416 -0.13 -35.13 9.25
C LYS A 416 0.92 -34.12 8.79
N VAL A 417 0.50 -32.89 8.52
CA VAL A 417 1.37 -31.83 8.00
C VAL A 417 1.39 -30.62 8.95
N THR A 418 2.60 -30.18 9.27
CA THR A 418 2.87 -28.97 10.07
C THR A 418 3.84 -28.03 9.33
N GLY A 419 4.44 -27.06 10.01
CA GLY A 419 5.46 -26.18 9.43
C GLY A 419 6.22 -25.31 10.44
N PRO A 420 6.96 -24.31 9.97
CA PRO A 420 7.71 -23.39 10.83
C PRO A 420 6.80 -22.51 11.70
N LYS A 421 7.15 -22.32 12.98
CA LYS A 421 6.39 -21.46 13.92
C LYS A 421 6.17 -20.03 13.41
N LYS A 422 7.15 -19.50 12.67
CA LYS A 422 7.13 -18.18 12.05
C LYS A 422 7.73 -18.28 10.65
N ILE A 423 7.03 -17.71 9.67
CA ILE A 423 7.47 -17.63 8.27
C ILE A 423 7.65 -16.15 7.95
N THR A 424 8.89 -15.72 7.79
CA THR A 424 9.19 -14.37 7.32
C THR A 424 8.97 -14.24 5.83
N LYS A 425 9.02 -13.02 5.29
CA LYS A 425 9.06 -12.79 3.83
C LYS A 425 10.04 -13.71 3.10
N THR A 426 11.30 -13.77 3.56
CA THR A 426 12.32 -14.67 2.98
C THR A 426 11.94 -16.13 3.17
N GLY A 427 11.39 -16.49 4.34
CA GLY A 427 10.90 -17.83 4.64
C GLY A 427 9.80 -18.29 3.68
N MET A 428 8.83 -17.43 3.35
CA MET A 428 7.77 -17.75 2.38
C MET A 428 8.35 -17.97 0.99
N PHE A 429 9.35 -17.17 0.63
CA PHE A 429 10.10 -17.30 -0.61
C PHE A 429 10.92 -18.61 -0.70
N ASN A 430 11.33 -19.18 0.44
CA ASN A 430 11.98 -20.48 0.49
C ASN A 430 11.00 -21.59 0.07
N TYR A 431 9.78 -21.61 0.59
CA TYR A 431 8.76 -22.59 0.22
C TYR A 431 7.35 -22.17 0.61
N CYS A 432 6.34 -22.74 -0.06
CA CYS A 432 4.95 -22.65 0.36
C CYS A 432 4.70 -23.58 1.56
N TRP A 433 4.91 -23.06 2.77
CA TRP A 433 4.72 -23.84 4.00
C TRP A 433 3.24 -24.09 4.30
N PRO A 434 2.36 -23.06 4.29
CA PRO A 434 0.94 -23.24 4.61
C PRO A 434 0.22 -24.04 3.51
N GLY A 435 -0.75 -24.86 3.90
CA GLY A 435 -1.76 -25.38 2.95
C GLY A 435 -2.86 -24.33 2.75
N CYS A 436 -3.45 -24.23 1.56
CA CYS A 436 -4.46 -23.22 1.23
C CYS A 436 -5.59 -23.16 2.29
N LEU A 437 -6.19 -24.32 2.60
CA LEU A 437 -7.24 -24.49 3.61
C LEU A 437 -6.89 -24.00 5.03
N THR A 438 -5.62 -23.83 5.36
CA THR A 438 -5.19 -23.51 6.74
C THR A 438 -5.11 -22.01 7.02
N VAL A 439 -5.15 -21.19 5.98
CA VAL A 439 -4.71 -19.80 6.04
C VAL A 439 -5.82 -18.85 6.50
N MET A 440 -5.42 -17.83 7.27
CA MET A 440 -6.24 -16.65 7.57
C MET A 440 -5.38 -15.38 7.63
N PHE A 441 -5.86 -14.26 7.10
CA PHE A 441 -5.22 -12.95 7.26
C PHE A 441 -6.22 -11.83 7.58
N ASP A 442 -5.71 -10.78 8.22
CA ASP A 442 -6.43 -9.52 8.48
C ASP A 442 -6.34 -8.61 7.25
N ALA A 443 -7.43 -8.51 6.53
CA ALA A 443 -7.55 -7.74 5.30
C ALA A 443 -7.55 -6.22 5.56
N ASN A 444 -7.84 -5.74 6.78
CA ASN A 444 -7.65 -4.30 7.10
C ASN A 444 -6.18 -3.88 7.05
N LYS A 445 -5.27 -4.82 7.32
CA LYS A 445 -3.81 -4.59 7.29
C LYS A 445 -3.18 -5.04 5.99
N VAL A 446 -3.69 -6.12 5.41
CA VAL A 446 -3.16 -6.69 4.16
C VAL A 446 -3.74 -5.99 2.93
N GLY A 447 -4.97 -5.49 2.96
CA GLY A 447 -5.68 -4.98 1.79
C GLY A 447 -6.03 -6.06 0.76
N LEU A 448 -6.64 -5.66 -0.35
CA LEU A 448 -7.02 -6.53 -1.46
C LEU A 448 -5.76 -7.10 -2.10
N ILE A 449 -5.80 -8.42 -2.32
CA ILE A 449 -4.79 -9.14 -3.07
C ILE A 449 -5.42 -9.64 -4.35
N GLN A 450 -4.68 -9.49 -5.44
CA GLN A 450 -5.00 -10.06 -6.74
C GLN A 450 -3.74 -10.71 -7.31
N ILE A 451 -3.89 -11.87 -7.94
CA ILE A 451 -2.80 -12.60 -8.60
C ILE A 451 -3.03 -12.65 -10.11
N GLU A 452 -1.96 -12.87 -10.87
CA GLU A 452 -2.07 -13.15 -12.29
C GLU A 452 -2.78 -14.50 -12.51
N ASP A 453 -3.33 -14.69 -13.71
CA ASP A 453 -3.91 -15.98 -14.10
C ASP A 453 -2.81 -17.03 -14.27
N ILE A 454 -2.54 -17.74 -13.17
CA ILE A 454 -1.63 -18.87 -13.13
C ILE A 454 -2.38 -20.13 -12.70
N LYS A 455 -2.32 -21.15 -13.57
CA LYS A 455 -3.06 -22.40 -13.36
C LYS A 455 -2.64 -23.14 -12.08
N LYS A 456 -1.38 -23.02 -11.67
CA LYS A 456 -0.81 -23.70 -10.48
C LYS A 456 -0.07 -22.74 -9.58
N ASN A 457 0.12 -23.14 -8.32
CA ASN A 457 0.77 -22.31 -7.30
C ASN A 457 0.06 -20.96 -7.12
N ASN A 458 -1.23 -20.88 -7.46
CA ASN A 458 -2.00 -19.65 -7.34
C ASN A 458 -2.15 -19.24 -5.86
N ASP A 459 -2.44 -20.20 -4.98
CA ASP A 459 -2.36 -20.06 -3.53
C ASP A 459 -0.99 -19.50 -3.08
N TYR A 460 0.11 -20.07 -3.59
CA TYR A 460 1.45 -19.62 -3.23
C TYR A 460 1.74 -18.21 -3.76
N ALA A 461 1.25 -17.85 -4.95
CA ALA A 461 1.32 -16.48 -5.46
C ALA A 461 0.60 -15.49 -4.52
N MET A 462 -0.54 -15.89 -3.94
CA MET A 462 -1.24 -15.09 -2.94
C MET A 462 -0.41 -14.92 -1.67
N TRP A 463 0.15 -16.01 -1.13
CA TRP A 463 0.96 -15.95 0.09
C TRP A 463 2.23 -15.14 -0.08
N LEU A 464 2.87 -15.17 -1.25
CA LEU A 464 3.99 -14.28 -1.57
C LEU A 464 3.60 -12.80 -1.54
N LYS A 465 2.36 -12.46 -1.89
CA LYS A 465 1.82 -11.09 -1.78
C LYS A 465 1.47 -10.72 -0.34
N VAL A 466 0.80 -11.60 0.43
CA VAL A 466 0.51 -11.37 1.86
C VAL A 466 1.81 -11.20 2.66
N CYS A 467 2.80 -12.08 2.44
CA CYS A 467 4.08 -12.08 3.15
C CYS A 467 4.97 -10.86 2.87
N LYS A 468 4.65 -10.04 1.86
CA LYS A 468 5.30 -8.75 1.67
C LYS A 468 4.83 -7.72 2.69
N LYS A 469 3.66 -7.91 3.29
CA LYS A 469 3.02 -6.99 4.24
C LYS A 469 3.04 -7.50 5.68
N ALA A 470 3.05 -8.81 5.91
CA ALA A 470 3.09 -9.40 7.24
C ALA A 470 3.80 -10.76 7.28
N ASP A 471 4.52 -11.04 8.37
CA ASP A 471 5.03 -12.40 8.65
C ASP A 471 3.85 -13.35 8.97
N CYS A 472 3.97 -14.63 8.60
CA CYS A 472 2.96 -15.66 8.87
C CYS A 472 3.29 -16.47 10.12
N TYR A 473 2.31 -16.75 10.96
CA TYR A 473 2.49 -17.46 12.24
C TYR A 473 1.68 -18.75 12.30
N LEU A 474 2.29 -19.83 12.82
CA LEU A 474 1.63 -21.11 13.00
C LEU A 474 0.83 -21.13 14.30
N LEU A 475 -0.47 -21.42 14.20
CA LEU A 475 -1.24 -22.00 15.29
C LEU A 475 -1.05 -23.52 15.24
N ASP A 476 -0.33 -24.06 16.23
CA ASP A 476 0.12 -25.46 16.25
C ASP A 476 -1.00 -26.43 16.65
N GLU A 477 -2.09 -26.41 15.87
CA GLU A 477 -3.28 -27.25 16.04
C GLU A 477 -3.74 -27.78 14.67
N TYR A 478 -4.21 -29.02 14.65
CA TYR A 478 -4.77 -29.68 13.47
C TYR A 478 -6.24 -29.29 13.30
N LEU A 479 -6.49 -28.26 12.50
CA LEU A 479 -7.82 -27.64 12.36
C LEU A 479 -8.41 -27.76 10.95
N ALA A 480 -7.76 -28.52 10.07
CA ALA A 480 -8.21 -28.73 8.69
C ALA A 480 -7.85 -30.12 8.16
N GLN A 481 -8.61 -30.59 7.17
CA GLN A 481 -8.41 -31.86 6.49
C GLN A 481 -8.34 -31.63 4.98
N TYR A 482 -7.22 -32.03 4.38
CA TYR A 482 -6.92 -31.86 2.96
C TYR A 482 -7.23 -33.13 2.18
N ARG A 483 -8.10 -33.04 1.16
CA ARG A 483 -8.50 -34.21 0.37
C ARG A 483 -7.52 -34.52 -0.74
N LYS A 484 -7.16 -35.80 -0.88
CA LYS A 484 -6.16 -36.26 -1.86
C LYS A 484 -6.67 -37.44 -2.68
N GLY A 485 -6.28 -37.46 -3.96
CA GLY A 485 -6.58 -38.56 -4.88
C GLY A 485 -7.74 -38.31 -5.85
N ARG A 486 -8.36 -37.12 -5.82
CA ARG A 486 -9.45 -36.76 -6.73
C ARG A 486 -8.99 -36.71 -8.20
N VAL A 487 -9.78 -37.33 -9.08
CA VAL A 487 -9.58 -37.27 -10.54
C VAL A 487 -9.74 -35.82 -11.02
N GLY A 488 -8.78 -35.32 -11.81
CA GLY A 488 -8.74 -33.93 -12.25
C GLY A 488 -8.07 -32.95 -11.26
N SER A 489 -7.61 -33.43 -10.08
CA SER A 489 -6.86 -32.60 -9.14
C SER A 489 -5.54 -32.10 -9.75
N VAL A 490 -5.24 -30.83 -9.52
CA VAL A 490 -4.10 -30.12 -10.14
C VAL A 490 -2.77 -30.40 -9.39
N SER A 491 -2.79 -31.13 -8.27
CA SER A 491 -1.67 -31.28 -7.35
C SER A 491 -0.70 -32.44 -7.63
N THR A 492 -1.01 -33.40 -8.51
CA THR A 492 -0.24 -34.66 -8.66
C THR A 492 0.61 -34.72 -9.94
N HIS A 493 1.93 -34.45 -9.89
CA HIS A 493 2.77 -34.41 -11.10
C HIS A 493 4.25 -34.81 -10.93
N SER A 494 4.90 -35.05 -12.07
CA SER A 494 6.35 -35.26 -12.21
C SER A 494 7.18 -34.05 -11.79
N ILE A 495 8.44 -34.30 -11.41
CA ILE A 495 9.41 -33.27 -10.99
C ILE A 495 9.61 -32.19 -12.08
N LYS A 496 9.60 -32.58 -13.37
CA LYS A 496 9.76 -31.65 -14.51
C LYS A 496 8.62 -30.63 -14.55
N THR A 497 7.39 -31.08 -14.34
CA THR A 497 6.21 -30.20 -14.29
C THR A 497 6.29 -29.24 -13.11
N MET A 498 6.73 -29.72 -11.94
CA MET A 498 6.92 -28.89 -10.74
C MET A 498 7.92 -27.75 -10.97
N ILE A 499 9.08 -28.03 -11.58
CA ILE A 499 10.08 -27.01 -11.95
C ILE A 499 9.47 -25.93 -12.83
N GLY A 500 8.74 -26.33 -13.88
CA GLY A 500 8.12 -25.40 -14.81
C GLY A 500 7.15 -24.44 -14.12
N TRP A 501 6.28 -24.96 -13.25
CA TRP A 501 5.30 -24.12 -12.55
C TRP A 501 5.92 -23.21 -11.48
N HIS A 502 6.98 -23.63 -10.80
CA HIS A 502 7.70 -22.73 -9.90
C HIS A 502 8.45 -21.64 -10.66
N TYR A 503 9.03 -21.95 -11.82
CA TYR A 503 9.64 -20.93 -12.67
C TYR A 503 8.60 -19.90 -13.12
N LYS A 504 7.44 -20.34 -13.63
CA LYS A 504 6.34 -19.46 -14.02
C LYS A 504 5.83 -18.60 -12.88
N LEU A 505 5.68 -19.16 -11.68
CA LEU A 505 5.30 -18.40 -10.48
C LEU A 505 6.23 -17.20 -10.26
N TYR A 506 7.56 -17.40 -10.29
CA TYR A 506 8.48 -16.30 -10.03
C TYR A 506 8.64 -15.36 -11.24
N ASN A 507 8.61 -15.89 -12.46
CA ASN A 507 8.81 -15.09 -13.66
C ASN A 507 7.58 -14.28 -14.06
N GLU A 508 6.42 -14.94 -14.14
CA GLU A 508 5.16 -14.34 -14.60
C GLU A 508 4.44 -13.67 -13.43
N ALA A 509 4.08 -14.41 -12.37
CA ALA A 509 3.25 -13.87 -11.28
C ALA A 509 3.98 -12.87 -10.36
N GLU A 510 5.30 -13.02 -10.18
CA GLU A 510 6.14 -12.10 -9.39
C GLU A 510 6.97 -11.13 -10.26
N ASN A 511 6.83 -11.16 -11.58
CA ASN A 511 7.54 -10.29 -12.54
C ASN A 511 9.08 -10.28 -12.34
N MET A 512 9.68 -11.42 -12.00
CA MET A 512 11.13 -11.53 -11.82
C MET A 512 11.85 -11.88 -13.12
N GLY A 513 13.04 -11.30 -13.31
CA GLY A 513 13.91 -11.67 -14.42
C GLY A 513 14.42 -13.12 -14.32
N MET A 514 14.75 -13.71 -15.47
CA MET A 514 15.09 -15.13 -15.65
C MET A 514 16.03 -15.70 -14.58
N ALA A 515 17.18 -15.05 -14.33
CA ALA A 515 18.17 -15.54 -13.36
C ALA A 515 17.62 -15.65 -11.94
N LYS A 516 16.81 -14.67 -11.51
CA LYS A 516 16.17 -14.70 -10.18
C LYS A 516 15.10 -15.78 -10.13
N SER A 517 14.32 -15.95 -11.18
CA SER A 517 13.27 -16.97 -11.25
C SER A 517 13.86 -18.39 -11.17
N LEU A 518 14.97 -18.64 -11.88
CA LEU A 518 15.70 -19.92 -11.80
C LEU A 518 16.25 -20.16 -10.38
N PHE A 519 16.90 -19.16 -9.79
CA PHE A 519 17.43 -19.27 -8.41
C PHE A 519 16.33 -19.59 -7.40
N ASN A 520 15.21 -18.85 -7.44
CA ASN A 520 14.09 -19.07 -6.52
C ASN A 520 13.40 -20.42 -6.77
N THR A 521 13.37 -20.90 -8.01
CA THR A 521 12.86 -22.24 -8.35
C THR A 521 13.72 -23.34 -7.74
N GLY A 522 15.04 -23.27 -7.92
CA GLY A 522 15.97 -24.22 -7.30
C GLY A 522 15.89 -24.19 -5.77
N ARG A 523 15.83 -23.00 -5.18
CA ARG A 523 15.61 -22.84 -3.74
C ARG A 523 14.31 -23.51 -3.29
N ASN A 524 13.21 -23.32 -4.03
CA ASN A 524 11.92 -23.90 -3.68
C ASN A 524 11.95 -25.43 -3.66
N LEU A 525 12.60 -26.06 -4.64
CA LEU A 525 12.75 -27.52 -4.66
C LEU A 525 13.50 -28.05 -3.42
N LEU A 526 14.62 -27.41 -3.08
CA LEU A 526 15.42 -27.80 -1.91
C LEU A 526 14.60 -27.74 -0.62
N PHE A 527 13.89 -26.64 -0.39
CA PHE A 527 13.04 -26.51 0.79
C PHE A 527 11.77 -27.37 0.72
N GLY A 528 11.31 -27.74 -0.46
CA GLY A 528 10.23 -28.72 -0.63
C GLY A 528 10.63 -30.11 -0.13
N CYS A 529 11.84 -30.56 -0.45
CA CYS A 529 12.41 -31.79 0.12
C CYS A 529 12.53 -31.68 1.65
N TYR A 530 13.02 -30.54 2.16
CA TYR A 530 13.11 -30.30 3.60
C TYR A 530 11.75 -30.29 4.31
N LYS A 531 10.71 -29.70 3.70
CA LYS A 531 9.34 -29.74 4.25
C LYS A 531 8.86 -31.18 4.39
N LYS A 532 9.01 -31.99 3.34
CA LYS A 532 8.63 -33.41 3.38
C LYS A 532 9.36 -34.18 4.47
N TRP A 533 10.66 -33.95 4.63
CA TRP A 533 11.46 -34.63 5.65
C TRP A 533 11.12 -34.21 7.08
N LYS A 534 10.91 -32.91 7.32
CA LYS A 534 10.79 -32.37 8.68
C LYS A 534 9.35 -32.24 9.18
N TYR A 535 8.42 -31.88 8.29
CA TYR A 535 7.10 -31.39 8.67
C TYR A 535 5.94 -32.24 8.15
N VAL A 536 6.21 -33.26 7.34
CA VAL A 536 5.22 -34.26 6.93
C VAL A 536 5.52 -35.53 7.70
N LYS A 537 4.63 -35.92 8.61
CA LYS A 537 4.76 -37.15 9.40
C LYS A 537 3.76 -38.18 8.88
N SER A 538 4.25 -39.38 8.61
CA SER A 538 3.40 -40.55 8.42
C SER A 538 3.29 -41.28 9.75
N SER A 539 2.07 -41.39 10.27
CA SER A 539 1.76 -42.19 11.46
C SER A 539 1.69 -43.67 11.04
N MET A 540 2.80 -44.23 10.56
CA MET A 540 2.93 -45.69 10.43
C MET A 540 3.69 -46.20 11.65
N LYS A 541 2.92 -46.60 12.66
CA LYS A 541 3.26 -47.65 13.62
C LYS A 541 2.02 -48.48 13.86
#